data_AF-A0A7C5FS01-F1
#
_entry.id   AF-A0A7C5FS01-F1
#
_cell.length_a   1.000
_cell.length_b   1.000
_cell.length_c   1.000
_cell.angle_alpha   90.00
_cell.angle_beta   90.00
_cell.angle_gamma   90.00
#
_symmetry.space_group_name_H-M   'P 1'
#
loop_
_entity.id
_entity.type
_entity.pdbx_description
1 polymer ?
#
loop_
_entity_poly.entity_id
_entity_poly.type
_entity_poly.pdbx_seq_one_letter_code
_entity_poly.pdbx_strand_id
1 'polypeptide(L)'
;MRSSGVEQGRIGRISVEPHPEGAVAVYLIESANGRDAMLIQGLLDELSDYVDKVQLSRGRLVSYAVQATNGDTAVLDEIERVLKENYPFVVIQRTFDSVIYKIVKELCAETGSRLMSLQHCDICGKPEPFPDTVITLNDESGNKLASRCYCRTCTASTMARTNKDYVISLLSADRRSFGMLRHSELVRSRSKARRLCYKVKAER
;
A
#
# COMPACT_ATOMS: atom_id res chain seq x y z
N MET A 1 -8.45 -13.06 -16.99
CA MET A 1 -7.83 -13.40 -15.69
C MET A 1 -8.91 -13.98 -14.80
N ARG A 2 -8.79 -15.24 -14.37
CA ARG A 2 -9.77 -15.90 -13.51
C ARG A 2 -9.74 -15.24 -12.13
N SER A 3 -10.85 -14.67 -11.70
CA SER A 3 -11.09 -14.25 -10.32
C SER A 3 -11.05 -15.50 -9.44
N SER A 4 -9.92 -15.75 -8.78
CA SER A 4 -9.83 -16.71 -7.69
C SER A 4 -10.67 -16.17 -6.52
N GLY A 5 -11.98 -16.43 -6.56
CA GLY A 5 -12.88 -16.16 -5.45
C GLY A 5 -12.44 -16.98 -4.25
N VAL A 6 -12.34 -16.34 -3.08
CA VAL A 6 -12.11 -17.07 -1.83
C VAL A 6 -13.45 -17.68 -1.43
N GLU A 7 -13.53 -19.01 -1.41
CA GLU A 7 -14.72 -19.72 -0.96
C GLU A 7 -14.94 -19.53 0.55
N GLN A 8 -16.18 -19.18 0.92
CA GLN A 8 -16.63 -18.77 2.26
C GLN A 8 -16.20 -19.70 3.40
N GLY A 9 -16.30 -21.02 3.19
CA GLY A 9 -16.00 -22.03 4.20
C GLY A 9 -14.51 -22.23 4.50
N ARG A 10 -13.63 -21.50 3.79
CA ARG A 10 -12.19 -21.63 3.96
C ARG A 10 -11.58 -20.55 4.84
N ILE A 11 -12.28 -19.44 5.12
CA ILE A 11 -11.72 -18.33 5.91
C ILE A 11 -11.86 -18.67 7.40
N GLY A 12 -10.75 -19.02 8.06
CA GLY A 12 -10.70 -19.25 9.50
C GLY A 12 -10.30 -18.00 10.30
N ARG A 13 -9.48 -17.11 9.71
CA ARG A 13 -8.95 -15.94 10.40
C ARG A 13 -8.83 -14.71 9.51
N ILE A 14 -9.19 -13.55 10.06
CA ILE A 14 -8.98 -12.23 9.47
C ILE A 14 -7.91 -11.51 10.28
N SER A 15 -6.88 -11.01 9.63
CA SER A 15 -5.84 -10.16 10.23
C SER A 15 -5.90 -8.79 9.60
N VAL A 16 -5.89 -7.74 10.42
CA VAL A 16 -5.98 -6.35 10.00
C VAL A 16 -4.73 -5.63 10.46
N GLU A 17 -4.08 -4.98 9.50
CA GLU A 17 -2.85 -4.24 9.69
C GLU A 17 -3.11 -2.80 9.26
N PRO A 18 -3.29 -1.86 10.21
CA PRO A 18 -3.25 -0.44 9.88
C PRO A 18 -1.81 -0.09 9.52
N HIS A 19 -1.64 0.59 8.39
CA HIS A 19 -0.33 1.10 8.01
C HIS A 19 -0.07 2.41 8.76
N PRO A 20 1.15 2.68 9.26
CA PRO A 20 1.49 3.97 9.83
C PRO A 20 1.11 5.13 8.91
N GLU A 21 0.50 6.16 9.49
CA GLU A 21 0.29 7.43 8.79
C GLU A 21 1.63 8.16 8.62
N GLY A 22 1.76 8.89 7.52
CA GLY A 22 2.98 9.60 7.20
C GLY A 22 2.80 10.52 6.00
N ALA A 23 3.60 11.58 5.94
CA ALA A 23 3.69 12.41 4.75
C ALA A 23 4.30 11.59 3.61
N VAL A 24 3.75 11.74 2.41
CA VAL A 24 4.19 11.01 1.22
C VAL A 24 4.83 11.97 0.24
N ALA A 25 5.96 11.58 -0.34
CA ALA A 25 6.57 12.24 -1.47
C ALA A 25 6.81 11.25 -2.61
N VAL A 26 6.70 11.73 -3.84
CA VAL A 26 7.03 10.98 -5.04
C VAL A 26 8.22 11.65 -5.70
N TYR A 27 9.29 10.88 -5.88
CA TYR A 27 10.53 11.34 -6.51
C TYR A 27 10.64 10.69 -7.89
N LEU A 28 10.86 11.50 -8.92
CA LEU A 28 11.13 11.07 -10.29
C LEU A 28 12.52 11.57 -10.65
N ILE A 29 13.42 10.65 -10.95
CA ILE A 29 14.82 10.93 -11.22
C ILE A 29 15.16 10.38 -12.60
N GLU A 30 15.77 11.21 -13.45
CA GLU A 30 16.42 10.70 -14.66
C GLU A 30 17.78 10.10 -14.29
N SER A 31 17.93 8.79 -14.50
CA SER A 31 19.21 8.09 -14.35
C SER A 31 19.92 8.03 -15.69
N ALA A 32 21.21 8.37 -15.72
CA ALA A 32 22.03 8.24 -16.92
C ALA A 32 22.35 6.78 -17.24
N ASN A 33 22.40 5.92 -16.21
CA ASN A 33 22.74 4.51 -16.33
C ASN A 33 22.20 3.68 -15.15
N GLY A 34 22.42 2.36 -15.19
CA GLY A 34 21.98 1.46 -14.12
C GLY A 34 22.70 1.65 -12.78
N ARG A 35 23.89 2.28 -12.76
CA ARG A 35 24.61 2.59 -11.51
C ARG A 35 23.90 3.68 -10.72
N ASP A 36 23.41 4.72 -11.39
CA ASP A 36 22.61 5.78 -10.74
C ASP A 36 21.37 5.17 -10.08
N ALA A 37 20.66 4.27 -10.77
CA ALA A 37 19.51 3.57 -10.22
C ALA A 37 19.85 2.77 -8.95
N MET A 38 21.02 2.10 -8.93
CA MET A 38 21.51 1.37 -7.76
C MET A 38 21.88 2.31 -6.60
N LEU A 39 22.49 3.46 -6.89
CA LEU A 39 22.86 4.45 -5.87
C LEU A 39 21.61 5.08 -5.23
N ILE A 40 20.60 5.42 -6.04
CA ILE A 40 19.31 5.94 -5.54
C ILE A 40 18.63 4.89 -4.66
N GLN A 41 18.62 3.63 -5.09
CA GLN A 41 18.04 2.55 -4.29
C GLN A 41 18.78 2.39 -2.95
N GLY A 42 20.11 2.40 -2.99
CA GLY A 42 20.98 2.30 -1.81
C GLY A 42 20.75 3.43 -0.81
N LEU A 43 20.71 4.68 -1.29
CA LEU A 43 20.37 5.84 -0.45
C LEU A 43 19.04 5.63 0.29
N LEU A 44 18.01 5.19 -0.43
CA LEU A 44 16.71 4.94 0.19
C LEU A 44 16.72 3.69 1.08
N ASP A 45 17.62 2.73 0.87
CA ASP A 45 17.74 1.50 1.68
C ASP A 45 18.34 1.84 3.04
N GLU A 46 19.31 2.77 3.08
CA GLU A 46 19.90 3.30 4.31
C GLU A 46 18.88 4.04 5.20
N LEU A 47 17.79 4.53 4.61
CA LEU A 47 16.74 5.25 5.31
C LEU A 47 15.54 4.37 5.72
N SER A 48 15.61 3.04 5.58
CA SER A 48 14.46 2.15 5.81
C SER A 48 13.85 2.23 7.21
N ASP A 49 14.61 2.67 8.20
CA ASP A 49 14.12 2.87 9.57
C ASP A 49 13.28 4.15 9.73
N TYR A 50 13.41 5.08 8.79
CA TYR A 50 12.78 6.39 8.81
C TYR A 50 11.68 6.52 7.75
N VAL A 51 11.79 5.78 6.64
CA VAL A 51 10.84 5.84 5.54
C VAL A 51 10.41 4.46 5.05
N ASP A 52 9.14 4.36 4.70
CA ASP A 52 8.64 3.31 3.83
C ASP A 52 8.80 3.75 2.37
N LYS A 53 9.07 2.81 1.46
CA LYS A 53 9.24 3.14 0.04
C LYS A 53 8.67 2.09 -0.89
N VAL A 54 8.19 2.55 -2.04
CA VAL A 54 7.72 1.71 -3.14
C VAL A 54 8.28 2.22 -4.45
N GLN A 55 9.02 1.37 -5.16
CA GLN A 55 9.48 1.69 -6.49
C GLN A 55 8.31 1.71 -7.47
N LEU A 56 8.13 2.83 -8.16
CA LEU A 56 7.08 3.02 -9.16
C LEU A 56 7.59 2.75 -10.58
N SER A 57 8.87 3.05 -10.86
CA SER A 57 9.49 2.77 -12.16
C SER A 57 10.97 2.43 -12.05
N ARG A 58 11.47 1.75 -13.09
CA ARG A 58 12.90 1.46 -13.29
C ARG A 58 13.29 1.62 -14.76
N GLY A 59 14.55 1.92 -15.03
CA GLY A 59 15.05 2.21 -16.38
C GLY A 59 15.71 3.57 -16.38
N ARG A 60 15.56 4.34 -17.47
CA ARG A 60 16.06 5.71 -17.57
C ARG A 60 15.34 6.66 -16.61
N LEU A 61 14.05 6.41 -16.35
CA LEU A 61 13.28 7.04 -15.29
C LEU A 61 13.22 6.11 -14.09
N VAL A 62 13.82 6.53 -13.00
CA VAL A 62 13.72 5.88 -11.70
C VAL A 62 12.74 6.69 -10.86
N SER A 63 11.72 6.05 -10.33
CA SER A 63 10.76 6.75 -9.47
C SER A 63 10.36 5.94 -8.26
N TYR A 64 10.18 6.64 -7.15
CA TYR A 64 9.81 6.08 -5.85
C TYR A 64 8.70 6.91 -5.23
N ALA A 65 7.69 6.23 -4.68
CA ALA A 65 6.86 6.78 -3.62
C ALA A 65 7.57 6.51 -2.30
N VAL A 66 7.67 7.51 -1.44
CA VAL A 66 8.33 7.44 -0.12
C VAL A 66 7.38 8.02 0.91
N GLN A 67 7.17 7.31 2.02
CA GLN A 67 6.36 7.76 3.14
C GLN A 67 7.24 7.90 4.37
N ALA A 68 7.26 9.09 4.96
CA ALA A 68 7.92 9.32 6.23
C ALA A 68 7.20 8.57 7.35
N THR A 69 7.93 7.77 8.12
CA THR A 69 7.39 7.12 9.31
C THR A 69 7.35 8.12 10.48
N ASN A 70 6.42 7.91 11.41
CA ASN A 70 6.30 8.69 12.65
C ASN A 70 6.13 10.23 12.48
N GLY A 71 5.76 10.68 11.28
CA GLY A 71 5.53 12.10 10.99
C GLY A 71 6.79 12.95 10.83
N ASP A 72 7.98 12.35 10.77
CA ASP A 72 9.23 13.09 10.53
C ASP A 72 9.37 13.47 9.05
N THR A 73 8.90 14.65 8.68
CA THR A 73 8.96 15.12 7.29
C THR A 73 10.36 15.60 6.89
N ALA A 74 11.27 15.84 7.83
CA ALA A 74 12.59 16.39 7.54
C ALA A 74 13.43 15.42 6.70
N VAL A 75 13.23 14.11 6.87
CA VAL A 75 13.87 13.09 6.04
C VAL A 75 13.50 13.23 4.55
N LEU A 76 12.27 13.66 4.24
CA LEU A 76 11.84 13.87 2.85
C LEU A 76 12.53 15.08 2.22
N ASP A 77 12.77 16.13 3.00
CA ASP A 77 13.50 17.33 2.58
C ASP A 77 14.98 17.00 2.33
N GLU A 78 15.56 16.14 3.16
CA GLU A 78 16.94 15.71 3.02
C GLU A 78 17.14 14.80 1.78
N ILE A 79 16.21 13.86 1.53
CA ILE A 79 16.20 13.07 0.29
C ILE A 79 16.12 14.00 -0.92
N GLU A 80 15.23 14.99 -0.88
CA GLU A 80 15.09 16.00 -1.94
C GLU A 80 16.42 16.73 -2.20
N ARG A 81 17.07 17.22 -1.15
CA ARG A 81 18.33 17.94 -1.22
C ARG A 81 19.42 17.09 -1.87
N VAL A 82 19.63 15.87 -1.36
CA VAL A 82 20.65 14.95 -1.87
C VAL A 82 20.40 14.60 -3.34
N LEU A 83 19.14 14.32 -3.72
CA LEU A 83 18.84 14.00 -5.12
C LEU A 83 19.11 15.19 -6.04
N LYS A 84 18.70 16.41 -5.66
CA LYS A 84 18.92 17.62 -6.47
C LYS A 84 20.40 18.01 -6.60
N GLU A 85 21.22 17.67 -5.61
CA GLU A 85 22.67 17.91 -5.66
C GLU A 85 23.41 16.94 -6.60
N ASN A 86 22.90 15.71 -6.75
CA ASN A 86 23.60 14.64 -7.45
C ASN A 86 23.04 14.33 -8.84
N TYR A 87 21.80 14.74 -9.13
CA TYR A 87 21.13 14.41 -10.40
C TYR A 87 20.59 15.66 -11.08
N PRO A 88 20.81 15.81 -12.41
CA PRO A 88 20.44 17.02 -13.14
C PRO A 88 18.92 17.19 -13.30
N PHE A 89 18.16 16.09 -13.24
CA PHE A 89 16.72 16.10 -13.39
C PHE A 89 16.04 15.33 -12.26
N VAL A 90 15.41 16.08 -11.36
CA VAL A 90 14.66 15.56 -10.22
C VAL A 90 13.33 16.30 -10.13
N VAL A 91 12.23 15.57 -10.24
CA VAL A 91 10.87 16.08 -10.03
C VAL A 91 10.32 15.48 -8.75
N ILE A 92 9.68 16.33 -7.93
CA ILE A 92 9.20 15.97 -6.60
C ILE A 92 7.76 16.42 -6.44
N GLN A 93 6.90 15.52 -5.99
CA GLN A 93 5.52 15.79 -5.65
C GLN A 93 5.27 15.38 -4.19
N ARG A 94 4.79 16.30 -3.34
CA ARG A 94 4.55 16.05 -1.90
C ARG A 94 3.24 15.35 -1.58
N THR A 95 2.70 14.62 -2.55
CA THR A 95 1.49 13.81 -2.44
C THR A 95 1.57 12.63 -3.41
N PHE A 96 0.90 11.53 -3.07
CA PHE A 96 0.60 10.49 -4.06
C PHE A 96 -0.89 10.55 -4.41
N ASP A 97 -1.17 10.70 -5.71
CA ASP A 97 -2.52 10.70 -6.26
C ASP A 97 -2.54 10.09 -7.68
N SER A 98 -3.72 9.97 -8.27
CA SER A 98 -3.88 9.40 -9.60
C SER A 98 -3.23 10.24 -10.70
N VAL A 99 -3.06 11.55 -10.50
CA VAL A 99 -2.45 12.45 -11.49
C VAL A 99 -0.96 12.18 -11.55
N ILE A 100 -0.25 12.19 -10.41
CA ILE A 100 1.18 11.89 -10.40
C ILE A 100 1.47 10.47 -10.88
N TYR A 101 0.64 9.49 -10.54
CA TYR A 101 0.81 8.13 -11.07
C TYR A 101 0.62 8.05 -12.60
N LYS A 102 -0.32 8.83 -13.15
CA LYS A 102 -0.49 8.95 -14.60
C LYS A 102 0.72 9.59 -15.27
N ILE A 103 1.29 10.64 -14.66
CA ILE A 103 2.52 11.28 -15.13
C ILE A 103 3.68 10.28 -15.14
N VAL A 104 3.88 9.52 -14.06
CA VAL A 104 4.93 8.46 -14.01
C VAL A 104 4.73 7.45 -15.13
N LYS A 105 3.49 7.01 -15.38
CA LYS A 105 3.17 6.07 -16.45
C LYS A 105 3.48 6.62 -17.84
N GLU A 106 3.15 7.87 -18.11
CA GLU A 106 3.43 8.54 -19.39
C GLU A 106 4.93 8.71 -19.60
N LEU A 107 5.66 9.22 -18.60
CA LEU A 107 7.11 9.36 -18.66
C LEU A 107 7.83 8.01 -18.80
N CYS A 108 7.30 6.94 -18.20
CA CYS A 108 7.82 5.60 -18.44
C CYS A 108 7.72 5.20 -19.91
N ALA A 109 6.58 5.47 -20.54
CA ALA A 109 6.36 5.14 -21.95
C ALA A 109 7.31 5.95 -22.86
N GLU A 110 7.49 7.24 -22.59
CA GLU A 110 8.36 8.13 -23.38
C GLU A 110 9.85 7.77 -23.25
N THR A 111 10.29 7.40 -22.05
CA THR A 111 11.70 7.10 -21.77
C THR A 111 12.09 5.64 -22.03
N GLY A 112 11.13 4.79 -22.41
CA GLY A 112 11.32 3.34 -22.50
C GLY A 112 11.55 2.66 -21.14
N SER A 113 11.18 3.34 -20.04
CA SER A 113 11.30 2.80 -18.69
C SER A 113 10.14 1.86 -18.37
N ARG A 114 10.36 0.96 -17.42
CA ARG A 114 9.36 -0.01 -16.98
C ARG A 114 8.63 0.49 -15.75
N LEU A 115 7.32 0.63 -15.87
CA LEU A 115 6.42 0.83 -14.74
C LEU A 115 6.34 -0.44 -13.89
N MET A 116 6.42 -0.27 -12.58
CA MET A 116 6.29 -1.34 -11.59
C MET A 116 4.81 -1.56 -11.23
N SER A 117 4.46 -2.78 -10.84
CA SER A 117 3.09 -3.09 -10.43
C SER A 117 2.80 -2.46 -9.07
N LEU A 118 1.74 -1.65 -8.99
CA LEU A 118 1.27 -1.07 -7.75
C LEU A 118 0.05 -1.79 -7.20
N GLN A 119 -0.10 -1.78 -5.88
CA GLN A 119 -1.36 -2.16 -5.25
C GLN A 119 -2.43 -1.13 -5.58
N HIS A 120 -3.69 -1.57 -5.51
CA HIS A 120 -4.85 -0.72 -5.77
C HIS A 120 -5.85 -0.93 -4.65
N CYS A 121 -6.58 0.13 -4.30
CA CYS A 121 -7.66 0.05 -3.33
C CYS A 121 -8.75 -0.89 -3.85
N ASP A 122 -9.11 -1.92 -3.09
CA ASP A 122 -10.13 -2.91 -3.49
C ASP A 122 -11.57 -2.34 -3.48
N ILE A 123 -11.77 -1.11 -2.97
CA ILE A 123 -13.06 -0.39 -3.02
C ILE A 123 -13.13 0.55 -4.23
N CYS A 124 -12.22 1.51 -4.34
CA CYS A 124 -12.29 2.55 -5.37
C CYS A 124 -11.41 2.28 -6.60
N GLY A 125 -10.51 1.30 -6.54
CA GLY A 125 -9.58 0.96 -7.62
C GLY A 125 -8.46 1.96 -7.83
N LYS A 126 -8.30 2.97 -6.96
CA LYS A 126 -7.18 3.92 -7.07
C LYS A 126 -5.84 3.22 -6.78
N PRO A 127 -4.78 3.49 -7.54
CA PRO A 127 -3.42 3.05 -7.20
C PRO A 127 -3.05 3.57 -5.81
N GLU A 128 -2.39 2.74 -5.01
CA GLU A 128 -2.09 3.05 -3.60
C GLU A 128 -0.74 2.41 -3.22
N PRO A 129 0.36 3.19 -3.12
CA PRO A 129 1.66 2.68 -2.70
C PRO A 129 1.69 2.33 -1.22
N PHE A 130 0.93 3.06 -0.39
CA PHE A 130 0.92 2.92 1.06
C PHE A 130 -0.53 2.77 1.56
N PRO A 131 -1.12 1.56 1.43
CA PRO A 131 -2.52 1.36 1.80
C PRO A 131 -2.73 1.61 3.29
N ASP A 132 -3.67 2.48 3.62
CA ASP A 132 -4.02 2.82 5.01
C ASP A 132 -4.42 1.61 5.85
N THR A 133 -5.13 0.66 5.23
CA THR A 133 -5.48 -0.61 5.88
C THR A 133 -5.25 -1.77 4.93
N VAL A 134 -4.56 -2.81 5.43
CA VAL A 134 -4.45 -4.11 4.75
C VAL A 134 -5.19 -5.17 5.56
N ILE A 135 -6.13 -5.86 4.92
CA ILE A 135 -6.83 -7.02 5.49
C ILE A 135 -6.32 -8.29 4.84
N THR A 136 -5.79 -9.21 5.65
CA THR A 136 -5.35 -10.53 5.22
C THR A 136 -6.35 -11.59 5.69
N LEU A 137 -6.89 -12.34 4.75
CA LEU A 137 -7.78 -13.48 4.99
C LEU A 137 -6.93 -14.76 5.00
N ASN A 138 -7.04 -15.55 6.05
CA ASN A 138 -6.31 -16.80 6.23
C ASN A 138 -7.29 -17.95 6.48
N ASP A 139 -6.86 -19.16 6.14
CA ASP A 139 -7.56 -20.39 6.52
C ASP A 139 -7.40 -20.71 8.01
N GLU A 140 -8.01 -21.81 8.46
CA GLU A 140 -7.90 -22.28 9.85
C GLU A 140 -6.48 -22.70 10.22
N SER A 141 -5.69 -23.16 9.25
CA SER A 141 -4.26 -23.50 9.40
C SER A 141 -3.36 -22.26 9.42
N GLY A 142 -3.89 -21.07 9.12
CA GLY A 142 -3.16 -19.81 9.08
C GLY A 142 -2.52 -19.49 7.72
N ASN A 143 -2.80 -20.26 6.67
CA ASN A 143 -2.30 -19.97 5.33
C ASN A 143 -3.06 -18.78 4.73
N LYS A 144 -2.33 -17.87 4.09
CA LYS A 144 -2.90 -16.70 3.44
C LYS A 144 -3.73 -17.11 2.21
N LEU A 145 -5.04 -16.84 2.28
CA LEU A 145 -5.97 -17.01 1.16
C LEU A 145 -6.02 -15.77 0.28
N ALA A 146 -6.00 -14.58 0.90
CA ALA A 146 -6.09 -13.31 0.19
C ALA A 146 -5.54 -12.15 1.02
N SER A 147 -5.11 -11.09 0.33
CA SER A 147 -4.87 -9.75 0.88
C SER A 147 -5.81 -8.76 0.21
N ARG A 148 -6.29 -7.79 0.97
CA ARG A 148 -7.04 -6.65 0.47
C ARG A 148 -6.45 -5.35 0.99
N CYS A 149 -6.39 -4.35 0.13
CA CYS A 149 -5.73 -3.09 0.39
C CYS A 149 -6.76 -1.98 0.25
N TYR A 150 -6.80 -1.07 1.21
CA TYR A 150 -7.79 0.01 1.24
C TYR A 150 -7.07 1.35 1.40
N CYS A 151 -7.42 2.32 0.56
CA CYS A 151 -6.85 3.66 0.63
C CYS A 151 -7.48 4.49 1.76
N ARG A 152 -6.76 5.53 2.19
CA ARG A 152 -7.16 6.42 3.30
C ARG A 152 -8.56 7.01 3.15
N THR A 153 -8.94 7.41 1.94
CA THR A 153 -10.27 7.97 1.70
C THR A 153 -11.38 6.94 1.95
N CYS A 154 -11.19 5.70 1.50
CA CYS A 154 -12.19 4.64 1.65
C CYS A 154 -12.23 4.10 3.08
N THR A 155 -11.12 4.08 3.80
CA THR A 155 -11.08 3.69 5.21
C THR A 155 -11.76 4.75 6.09
N ALA A 156 -11.45 6.03 5.86
CA ALA A 156 -12.08 7.14 6.58
C ALA A 156 -13.61 7.21 6.38
N SER A 157 -14.11 6.96 5.16
CA SER A 157 -15.55 6.94 4.89
C SER A 157 -16.29 5.77 5.54
N THR A 158 -15.55 4.75 5.99
CA THR A 158 -16.10 3.48 6.51
C THR A 158 -15.96 3.39 8.04
N MET A 159 -15.62 4.51 8.70
CA MET A 159 -15.48 4.54 10.15
C MET A 159 -16.75 4.08 10.85
N ALA A 160 -16.59 3.07 11.72
CA ALA A 160 -17.67 2.44 12.46
C ALA A 160 -17.42 2.54 13.97
N ARG A 161 -18.47 2.27 14.75
CA ARG A 161 -18.43 2.36 16.22
C ARG A 161 -17.47 1.35 16.86
N THR A 162 -17.22 0.22 16.20
CA THR A 162 -16.29 -0.82 16.69
C THR A 162 -15.34 -1.28 15.58
N ASN A 163 -14.17 -1.79 15.98
CA ASN A 163 -13.20 -2.36 15.03
C ASN A 163 -13.76 -3.57 14.27
N LYS A 164 -14.73 -4.30 14.84
CA LYS A 164 -15.41 -5.40 14.15
C LYS A 164 -16.28 -4.86 13.02
N ASP A 165 -17.12 -3.86 13.33
CA ASP A 165 -18.02 -3.26 12.35
C ASP A 165 -17.24 -2.57 11.23
N TYR A 166 -16.10 -1.96 11.55
CA TYR A 166 -15.17 -1.37 10.59
C TYR A 166 -14.68 -2.42 9.57
N VAL A 167 -14.20 -3.56 10.04
CA VAL A 167 -13.71 -4.66 9.20
C VAL A 167 -14.80 -5.22 8.30
N ILE A 168 -16.00 -5.46 8.86
CA ILE A 168 -17.15 -5.94 8.10
C ILE A 168 -17.57 -4.93 7.04
N SER A 169 -17.56 -3.64 7.38
CA SER A 169 -17.97 -2.57 6.47
C SER A 169 -16.99 -2.43 5.30
N LEU A 170 -15.67 -2.49 5.57
CA LEU A 170 -14.65 -2.48 4.52
C LEU A 170 -14.79 -3.65 3.56
N LEU A 171 -14.88 -4.87 4.09
CA LEU A 171 -15.01 -6.09 3.28
C LEU A 171 -16.34 -6.12 2.51
N SER A 172 -17.39 -5.50 3.07
CA SER A 172 -18.69 -5.35 2.40
C SER A 172 -18.68 -4.34 1.25
N ALA A 173 -17.85 -3.31 1.34
CA ALA A 173 -17.69 -2.28 0.30
C ALA A 173 -16.71 -2.71 -0.81
N ASP A 174 -15.93 -3.76 -0.57
CA ASP A 174 -14.98 -4.34 -1.50
C ASP A 174 -15.67 -4.85 -2.78
N ARG A 175 -15.11 -4.50 -3.95
CA ARG A 175 -15.65 -4.87 -5.27
C ARG A 175 -15.68 -6.37 -5.52
N ARG A 176 -14.89 -7.15 -4.79
CA ARG A 176 -14.85 -8.61 -4.90
C ARG A 176 -15.92 -9.30 -4.04
N SER A 177 -16.85 -8.52 -3.48
CA SER A 177 -18.11 -8.96 -2.86
C SER A 177 -17.92 -10.00 -1.75
N PHE A 178 -17.28 -9.61 -0.64
CA PHE A 178 -17.32 -10.37 0.62
C PHE A 178 -18.58 -10.11 1.44
N GLY A 179 -19.70 -9.76 0.79
CA GLY A 179 -20.96 -9.42 1.45
C GLY A 179 -21.48 -10.50 2.41
N MET A 180 -21.03 -11.74 2.24
CA MET A 180 -21.40 -12.86 3.13
C MET A 180 -20.74 -12.80 4.52
N LEU A 181 -19.64 -12.05 4.70
CA LEU A 181 -19.04 -11.83 6.02
C LEU A 181 -19.90 -10.91 6.91
N ARG A 182 -20.94 -10.27 6.36
CA ARG A 182 -21.89 -9.45 7.13
C ARG A 182 -22.61 -10.25 8.22
N HIS A 183 -22.83 -11.54 7.97
CA HIS A 183 -23.53 -12.44 8.90
C HIS A 183 -22.57 -13.27 9.75
N SER A 184 -21.25 -13.18 9.52
CA SER A 184 -20.28 -13.99 10.26
C SER A 184 -19.97 -13.41 11.64
N GLU A 185 -19.87 -14.27 12.66
CA GLU A 185 -19.44 -13.84 13.98
C GLU A 185 -17.91 -13.72 14.02
N LEU A 186 -17.41 -12.48 14.04
CA LEU A 186 -16.00 -12.19 14.28
C LEU A 186 -15.68 -12.17 15.77
N VAL A 187 -14.84 -13.10 16.22
CA VAL A 187 -14.36 -13.16 17.61
C VAL A 187 -12.91 -12.69 17.66
N ARG A 188 -12.63 -11.63 18.43
CA ARG A 188 -11.27 -11.09 18.58
C ARG A 188 -10.36 -12.14 19.21
N SER A 189 -9.25 -12.44 18.55
CA SER A 189 -8.20 -13.30 19.04
C SER A 189 -7.03 -12.47 19.58
N ARG A 190 -6.36 -12.96 20.63
CA ARG A 190 -5.15 -12.33 21.17
C ARG A 190 -4.03 -12.45 20.12
N SER A 191 -3.49 -11.32 19.70
CA SER A 191 -2.34 -11.24 18.81
C SER A 191 -1.13 -10.75 19.60
N LYS A 192 0.04 -11.36 19.40
CA LYS A 192 1.32 -10.92 19.99
C LYS A 192 1.90 -9.69 19.27
N ALA A 193 1.54 -9.48 18.00
CA ALA A 193 1.89 -8.29 17.23
C ALA A 193 0.74 -7.27 17.32
N ARG A 194 1.00 -5.97 17.11
CA ARG A 194 0.02 -4.85 17.08
C ARG A 194 -1.10 -4.98 16.00
N ARG A 195 -1.35 -6.17 15.49
CA ARG A 195 -2.36 -6.53 14.50
C ARG A 195 -3.68 -6.89 15.17
N LEU A 196 -4.80 -6.47 14.59
CA LEU A 196 -6.12 -6.93 15.02
C LEU A 196 -6.42 -8.26 14.32
N CYS A 197 -6.64 -9.32 15.08
CA CYS A 197 -6.95 -10.65 14.53
C CYS A 197 -8.33 -11.11 14.98
N TYR A 198 -9.15 -11.58 14.05
CA TYR A 198 -10.48 -12.12 14.31
C TYR A 198 -10.56 -13.55 13.81
N LYS A 199 -11.12 -14.46 14.61
CA LYS A 199 -11.60 -15.75 14.13
C LYS A 199 -12.98 -15.56 13.51
N VAL A 200 -13.20 -16.20 12.37
CA VAL A 200 -14.51 -16.21 11.72
C VAL A 200 -15.22 -17.48 12.19
N LYS A 201 -16.39 -17.34 12.82
CA LYS A 201 -17.29 -18.48 13.04
C LYS A 201 -18.39 -18.41 12.00
N ALA A 202 -18.60 -19.52 11.28
CA ALA A 202 -19.77 -19.68 10.45
C ALA A 202 -21.02 -19.69 11.35
N GLU A 203 -22.10 -19.03 10.92
CA GLU A 203 -23.41 -19.25 11.53
C GLU A 203 -23.77 -20.73 11.38
N ARG A 204 -24.26 -21.33 12.48
CA ARG A 204 -24.77 -22.69 12.50
C ARG A 204 -26.15 -22.75 11.86
#